data_AF-A0A4V3CI88-F1
#
_entry.id   AF-A0A4V3CI88-F1
#
_cell.length_a   1.000
_cell.length_b   1.000
_cell.length_c   1.000
_cell.angle_alpha   90.00
_cell.angle_beta   90.00
_cell.angle_gamma   90.00
#
_symmetry.space_group_name_H-M   'P 1'
#
loop_
_entity.id
_entity.type
_entity.pdbx_description
1 polymer ?
#
loop_
_entity_poly.entity_id
_entity_poly.type
_entity_poly.pdbx_seq_one_letter_code
_entity_poly.pdbx_strand_id
1 'polypeptide(L)'
;MKAITLSAGLLLALALLSAPVRAEEPLLPRGFKLPAPLITERFVLRPLQLVDSALDHDLIASSVRHLDQEVYPGGRWAASMTPLRAQVEAGYYQFQFEGRRGFAYMVMDPAQQRSLGRVYVWKSEKRGHDAMLNYFVRESELPGGLAAELDRALRDWLARDWPFKQVLHYRELGSAAYRALPNKQWVERAPESSTAQP
;
A
#
# COMPACT_ATOMS: atom_id res chain seq x y z
N MET A 1 -56.69 16.23 0.11
CA MET A 1 -55.56 16.18 1.06
C MET A 1 -55.28 14.72 1.41
N LYS A 2 -54.09 14.19 1.11
CA LYS A 2 -53.60 12.90 1.62
C LYS A 2 -52.22 13.16 2.22
N ALA A 3 -52.09 12.93 3.53
CA ALA A 3 -50.85 13.07 4.26
C ALA A 3 -49.91 11.90 3.92
N ILE A 4 -48.67 12.22 3.56
CA ILE A 4 -47.60 11.23 3.40
C ILE A 4 -46.96 11.06 4.78
N THR A 5 -47.15 9.88 5.37
CA THR A 5 -46.47 9.49 6.61
C THR A 5 -45.02 9.12 6.26
N LEU A 6 -44.06 9.97 6.62
CA LEU A 6 -42.65 9.58 6.59
C LEU A 6 -42.38 8.61 7.74
N SER A 7 -42.11 7.35 7.40
CA SER A 7 -41.66 6.33 8.35
C SER A 7 -40.30 6.73 8.94
N ALA A 8 -40.18 6.65 10.27
CA ALA A 8 -38.99 7.00 11.07
C ALA A 8 -37.70 6.17 10.79
N GLY A 9 -37.67 5.37 9.71
CA GLY A 9 -36.55 4.50 9.36
C GLY A 9 -35.39 5.17 8.63
N LEU A 10 -35.53 6.42 8.16
CA LEU A 10 -34.49 7.08 7.35
C LEU A 10 -33.46 7.89 8.18
N LEU A 11 -33.72 8.13 9.47
CA LEU A 11 -32.80 8.91 10.31
C LEU A 11 -31.62 8.09 10.89
N LEU A 12 -31.70 6.75 10.87
CA LEU A 12 -30.61 5.92 11.40
C LEU A 12 -29.49 5.66 10.37
N ALA A 13 -29.73 5.88 9.07
CA ALA A 13 -28.73 5.68 8.03
C ALA A 13 -27.74 6.85 7.89
N LEU A 14 -28.05 8.04 8.43
CA LEU A 14 -27.14 9.18 8.39
C LEU A 14 -26.10 9.22 9.54
N ALA A 15 -26.33 8.48 10.63
CA ALA A 15 -25.43 8.52 11.79
C ALA A 15 -24.15 7.68 11.61
N LEU A 16 -24.08 6.80 10.60
CA LEU A 16 -22.86 6.06 10.24
C LEU A 16 -21.92 6.85 9.32
N LEU A 17 -22.31 8.03 8.81
CA LEU A 17 -21.42 8.93 8.08
C LEU A 17 -20.63 9.89 9.00
N SER A 18 -20.89 9.88 10.31
CA SER A 18 -20.32 10.85 11.25
C SER A 18 -19.10 10.34 12.02
N ALA A 19 -18.68 9.09 11.82
CA ALA A 19 -17.32 8.73 12.21
C ALA A 19 -16.40 9.50 11.25
N PRO A 20 -15.58 10.46 11.73
CA PRO A 20 -14.59 11.04 10.85
C PRO A 20 -13.76 9.86 10.33
N VAL A 21 -13.70 9.68 9.01
CA VAL A 21 -12.62 8.91 8.41
C VAL A 21 -11.37 9.52 9.01
N ARG A 22 -10.74 8.79 9.95
CA ARG A 22 -9.56 9.27 10.64
C ARG A 22 -8.56 9.55 9.54
N ALA A 23 -8.34 10.83 9.23
CA ALA A 23 -7.45 11.22 8.16
C ALA A 23 -6.06 10.77 8.61
N GLU A 24 -5.64 9.61 8.12
CA GLU A 24 -4.35 9.07 8.46
C GLU A 24 -3.31 10.07 7.98
N GLU A 25 -2.48 10.56 8.90
CA GLU A 25 -1.49 11.57 8.57
C GLU A 25 -0.58 11.05 7.44
N PRO A 26 -0.33 11.88 6.41
CA PRO A 26 0.55 11.51 5.30
C PRO A 26 1.87 10.93 5.78
N LEU A 27 2.38 9.93 5.05
CA LEU A 27 3.69 9.32 5.30
C LEU A 27 4.82 10.32 5.10
N LEU A 28 4.65 11.28 4.19
CA LEU A 28 5.66 12.24 3.83
C LEU A 28 5.39 13.63 4.42
N PRO A 29 6.44 14.38 4.77
CA PRO A 29 6.30 15.79 5.15
C PRO A 29 5.51 16.58 4.11
N ARG A 30 4.74 17.57 4.57
CA ARG A 30 4.04 18.49 3.66
C ARG A 30 5.07 19.17 2.74
N GLY A 31 4.77 19.23 1.45
CA GLY A 31 5.63 19.87 0.44
C GLY A 31 6.79 19.02 -0.08
N PHE A 32 7.07 17.84 0.51
CA PHE A 32 8.08 16.94 -0.06
C PHE A 32 7.67 16.51 -1.47
N LYS A 33 8.57 16.60 -2.45
CA LYS A 33 8.33 16.15 -3.83
C LYS A 33 8.67 14.68 -3.92
N LEU A 34 7.79 13.88 -4.53
CA LEU A 34 8.07 12.46 -4.71
C LEU A 34 9.35 12.29 -5.56
N PRO A 35 10.20 11.30 -5.25
CA PRO A 35 11.39 11.01 -6.03
C PRO A 35 11.06 10.65 -7.48
N ALA A 36 12.07 10.77 -8.33
CA ALA A 36 11.98 10.22 -9.67
C ALA A 36 11.69 8.70 -9.62
N PRO A 37 10.96 8.17 -10.61
CA PRO A 37 10.74 6.73 -10.73
C PRO A 37 12.07 5.96 -10.73
N LEU A 38 12.11 4.83 -10.02
CA LEU A 38 13.25 3.92 -10.06
C LEU A 38 13.23 3.14 -11.39
N ILE A 39 14.22 3.40 -12.23
CA ILE A 39 14.36 2.80 -13.56
C ILE A 39 15.69 2.06 -13.61
N THR A 40 15.66 0.82 -14.09
CA THR A 40 16.84 -0.02 -14.32
C THR A 40 16.76 -0.65 -15.71
N GLU A 41 17.80 -1.35 -16.14
CA GLU A 41 17.77 -2.11 -17.40
C GLU A 41 16.75 -3.25 -17.38
N ARG A 42 16.36 -3.74 -16.19
CA ARG A 42 15.47 -4.90 -16.04
C ARG A 42 14.04 -4.56 -15.68
N PHE A 43 13.80 -3.40 -15.06
CA PHE A 43 12.46 -3.02 -14.63
C PHE A 43 12.30 -1.51 -14.47
N VAL A 44 11.04 -1.09 -14.56
CA VAL A 44 10.56 0.27 -14.26
C VAL A 44 9.59 0.20 -13.08
N LEU A 45 9.87 0.96 -12.02
CA LEU A 45 8.92 1.16 -10.95
C LEU A 45 8.00 2.34 -11.28
N ARG A 46 6.70 2.11 -11.33
CA ARG A 46 5.71 3.19 -11.47
C ARG A 46 4.50 2.98 -10.57
N PRO A 47 3.77 4.06 -10.19
CA PRO A 47 2.59 3.93 -9.33
C PRO A 47 1.58 2.96 -9.93
N LEU A 48 0.99 2.12 -9.07
CA LEU A 48 -0.15 1.28 -9.44
C LEU A 48 -1.39 2.16 -9.59
N GLN A 49 -2.06 2.08 -10.73
CA GLN A 49 -3.29 2.81 -11.02
C GLN A 49 -4.45 1.83 -11.24
N LEU A 50 -5.69 2.30 -11.09
CA LEU A 50 -6.90 1.50 -11.33
C LEU A 50 -6.91 0.89 -12.76
N VAL A 51 -6.40 1.62 -13.74
CA VAL A 51 -6.30 1.17 -15.14
C VAL A 51 -5.40 -0.05 -15.32
N ASP A 52 -4.50 -0.32 -14.36
CA ASP A 52 -3.57 -1.46 -14.39
C ASP A 52 -4.17 -2.74 -13.80
N SER A 53 -5.41 -2.71 -13.32
CA SER A 53 -6.05 -3.83 -12.61
C SER A 53 -5.99 -5.16 -13.38
N ALA A 54 -6.01 -5.15 -14.71
CA ALA A 54 -5.84 -6.35 -15.52
C ALA A 54 -4.41 -6.93 -15.45
N LEU A 55 -3.39 -6.07 -15.50
CA LEU A 55 -1.98 -6.46 -15.33
C LEU A 55 -1.70 -6.94 -13.91
N ASP A 56 -2.30 -6.29 -12.91
CA ASP A 56 -2.18 -6.69 -11.51
C ASP A 56 -2.87 -8.03 -11.23
N HIS A 57 -4.06 -8.24 -11.81
CA HIS A 57 -4.75 -9.52 -11.75
C HIS A 57 -3.90 -10.64 -12.36
N ASP A 58 -3.34 -10.44 -13.56
CA ASP A 58 -2.46 -11.41 -14.22
C ASP A 58 -1.20 -11.74 -13.37
N LEU A 59 -0.57 -10.73 -12.79
CA LEU A 59 0.56 -10.91 -11.88
C LEU A 59 0.21 -11.86 -10.71
N ILE A 60 -0.93 -11.61 -10.07
CA ILE A 60 -1.36 -12.37 -8.89
C ILE A 60 -1.80 -13.79 -9.28
N ALA A 61 -2.65 -13.90 -10.31
CA ALA A 61 -3.19 -15.18 -10.77
C ALA A 61 -2.10 -16.14 -11.27
N SER A 62 -1.03 -15.60 -11.89
CA SER A 62 0.13 -16.39 -12.32
C SER A 62 1.14 -16.70 -11.22
N SER A 63 0.92 -16.21 -9.98
CA SER A 63 1.86 -16.36 -8.86
C SER A 63 1.21 -16.90 -7.58
N VAL A 64 0.03 -17.54 -7.68
CA VAL A 64 -0.77 -17.94 -6.52
C VAL A 64 0.02 -18.83 -5.55
N ARG A 65 0.75 -19.82 -6.06
CA ARG A 65 1.53 -20.75 -5.24
C ARG A 65 2.59 -19.99 -4.46
N HIS A 66 3.43 -19.22 -5.16
CA HIS A 66 4.45 -18.40 -4.51
C HIS A 66 3.86 -17.42 -3.49
N LEU A 67 2.79 -16.72 -3.83
CA LEU A 67 2.19 -15.70 -2.98
C LEU A 67 1.56 -16.25 -1.71
N ASP A 68 0.73 -17.29 -1.81
CA ASP A 68 0.00 -17.82 -0.65
C ASP A 68 0.86 -18.76 0.22
N GLN A 69 1.90 -19.39 -0.33
CA GLN A 69 2.75 -20.32 0.42
C GLN A 69 4.04 -19.69 0.94
N GLU A 70 4.65 -18.76 0.21
CA GLU A 70 5.99 -18.24 0.53
C GLU A 70 5.97 -16.76 0.92
N VAL A 71 5.16 -15.92 0.26
CA VAL A 71 5.10 -14.49 0.57
C VAL A 71 4.18 -14.20 1.75
N TYR A 72 2.98 -14.78 1.73
CA TYR A 72 1.93 -14.59 2.73
C TYR A 72 1.45 -15.94 3.29
N PRO A 73 2.33 -16.70 3.95
CA PRO A 73 2.01 -18.02 4.46
C PRO A 73 0.82 -17.97 5.44
N GLY A 74 -0.10 -18.92 5.28
CA GLY A 74 -1.34 -19.00 6.05
C GLY A 74 -2.50 -18.17 5.49
N GLY A 75 -2.28 -17.49 4.35
CA GLY A 75 -3.32 -16.80 3.59
C GLY A 75 -3.84 -17.60 2.40
N ARG A 76 -4.93 -17.12 1.81
CA ARG A 76 -5.44 -17.53 0.49
C ARG A 76 -5.75 -16.32 -0.38
N TRP A 77 -5.01 -15.23 -0.15
CA TRP A 77 -5.31 -13.94 -0.75
C TRP A 77 -5.16 -14.02 -2.26
N ALA A 78 -4.06 -14.58 -2.76
CA ALA A 78 -3.82 -14.71 -4.19
C ALA A 78 -4.82 -15.69 -4.83
N ALA A 79 -5.09 -16.83 -4.19
CA ALA A 79 -6.09 -17.79 -4.67
C ALA A 79 -7.53 -17.23 -4.71
N SER A 80 -7.81 -16.19 -3.92
CA SER A 80 -9.12 -15.51 -3.89
C SER A 80 -9.20 -14.29 -4.83
N MET A 81 -8.16 -14.04 -5.62
CA MET A 81 -8.09 -12.88 -6.49
C MET A 81 -8.97 -13.07 -7.73
N THR A 82 -9.95 -12.18 -7.89
CA THR A 82 -10.80 -12.08 -9.08
C THR A 82 -10.50 -10.77 -9.82
N PRO A 83 -10.89 -10.62 -11.10
CA PRO A 83 -10.70 -9.35 -11.81
C PRO A 83 -11.33 -8.15 -11.10
N LEU A 84 -12.55 -8.33 -10.55
CA LEU A 84 -13.23 -7.30 -9.78
C LEU A 84 -12.46 -6.96 -8.49
N ARG A 85 -11.94 -7.95 -7.78
CA ARG A 85 -11.14 -7.70 -6.58
C ARG A 85 -9.85 -6.95 -6.91
N ALA A 86 -9.18 -7.30 -8.02
CA ALA A 86 -7.99 -6.60 -8.47
C ALA A 86 -8.28 -5.13 -8.80
N GLN A 87 -9.44 -4.84 -9.41
CA GLN A 87 -9.91 -3.46 -9.62
C GLN A 87 -10.10 -2.70 -8.30
N VAL A 88 -10.76 -3.32 -7.32
CA VAL A 88 -10.98 -2.72 -6.00
C VAL A 88 -9.65 -2.46 -5.28
N GLU A 89 -8.73 -3.43 -5.28
CA GLU A 89 -7.40 -3.27 -4.65
C GLU A 89 -6.58 -2.19 -5.37
N ALA A 90 -6.56 -2.16 -6.71
CA ALA A 90 -5.86 -1.12 -7.47
C ALA A 90 -6.42 0.28 -7.19
N GLY A 91 -7.74 0.44 -7.12
CA GLY A 91 -8.38 1.69 -6.73
C GLY A 91 -8.03 2.14 -5.31
N TYR A 92 -8.01 1.19 -4.36
CA TYR A 92 -7.55 1.48 -2.99
C TYR A 92 -6.11 1.99 -2.97
N TYR A 93 -5.20 1.30 -3.66
CA TYR A 93 -3.80 1.70 -3.68
C TYR A 93 -3.55 3.03 -4.37
N GLN A 94 -4.26 3.31 -5.47
CA GLN A 94 -4.22 4.62 -6.12
C GLN A 94 -4.69 5.73 -5.16
N PHE A 95 -5.80 5.53 -4.44
CA PHE A 95 -6.27 6.48 -3.44
C PHE A 95 -5.26 6.72 -2.31
N GLN A 96 -4.57 5.67 -1.84
CA GLN A 96 -3.51 5.82 -0.84
C GLN A 96 -2.31 6.62 -1.38
N PHE A 97 -1.94 6.38 -2.64
CA PHE A 97 -0.85 7.07 -3.32
C PHE A 97 -1.13 8.57 -3.47
N GLU A 98 -2.31 8.92 -4.00
CA GLU A 98 -2.76 10.31 -4.17
C GLU A 98 -2.86 11.04 -2.83
N GLY A 99 -3.33 10.34 -1.79
CA GLY A 99 -3.38 10.84 -0.42
C GLY A 99 -2.02 10.90 0.29
N ARG A 100 -0.93 10.43 -0.34
CA ARG A 100 0.42 10.35 0.25
C ARG A 100 0.47 9.57 1.58
N ARG A 101 -0.43 8.60 1.75
CA ARG A 101 -0.53 7.75 2.95
C ARG A 101 0.27 6.46 2.82
N GLY A 102 0.45 6.00 1.58
CA GLY A 102 1.44 4.99 1.23
C GLY A 102 1.51 4.81 -0.27
N PHE A 103 2.58 4.18 -0.71
CA PHE A 103 2.96 4.14 -2.12
C PHE A 103 3.03 2.71 -2.59
N ALA A 104 2.07 2.31 -3.41
CA ALA A 104 2.11 1.06 -4.15
C ALA A 104 2.66 1.31 -5.55
N TYR A 105 3.68 0.55 -5.92
CA TYR A 105 4.27 0.57 -7.25
C TYR A 105 4.12 -0.79 -7.90
N MET A 106 3.91 -0.78 -9.20
CA MET A 106 4.15 -1.93 -10.05
C MET A 106 5.64 -1.99 -10.41
N VAL A 107 6.19 -3.20 -10.41
CA VAL A 107 7.48 -3.49 -11.02
C VAL A 107 7.16 -3.91 -12.45
N MET A 108 7.35 -3.03 -13.43
CA MET A 108 7.07 -3.32 -14.84
C MET A 108 8.33 -3.78 -15.55
N ASP A 109 8.20 -4.61 -16.57
CA ASP A 109 9.27 -4.83 -17.54
C ASP A 109 9.64 -3.51 -18.26
N PRO A 110 10.82 -3.41 -18.91
CA PRO A 110 11.25 -2.16 -19.54
C PRO A 110 10.30 -1.65 -20.64
N ALA A 111 9.61 -2.57 -21.32
CA ALA A 111 8.59 -2.27 -22.33
C ALA A 111 7.23 -1.87 -21.73
N GLN A 112 7.08 -1.97 -20.41
CA GLN A 112 5.85 -1.70 -19.64
C GLN A 112 4.63 -2.49 -20.13
N GLN A 113 4.84 -3.70 -20.65
CA GLN A 113 3.79 -4.60 -21.12
C GLN A 113 3.46 -5.69 -20.09
N ARG A 114 4.35 -5.95 -19.13
CA ARG A 114 4.17 -7.02 -18.14
C ARG A 114 4.55 -6.56 -16.74
N SER A 115 3.68 -6.84 -15.79
CA SER A 115 3.98 -6.65 -14.38
C SER A 115 4.85 -7.80 -13.85
N LEU A 116 6.05 -7.49 -13.37
CA LEU A 116 7.02 -8.42 -12.79
C LEU A 116 6.92 -8.49 -11.27
N GLY A 117 6.08 -7.67 -10.63
CA GLY A 117 5.96 -7.63 -9.17
C GLY A 117 5.23 -6.40 -8.64
N ARG A 118 5.15 -6.30 -7.32
CA ARG A 118 4.64 -5.10 -6.61
C ARG A 118 5.55 -4.70 -5.47
N VAL A 119 5.60 -3.40 -5.23
CA VAL A 119 6.34 -2.78 -4.12
C VAL A 119 5.38 -1.90 -3.34
N TYR A 120 5.56 -1.90 -2.03
CA TYR A 120 4.78 -1.14 -1.09
C TYR A 120 5.69 -0.40 -0.12
N VAL A 121 5.48 0.91 -0.01
CA VAL A 121 6.10 1.77 0.99
C VAL A 121 4.99 2.36 1.86
N TRP A 122 4.85 1.83 3.07
CA TRP A 122 3.81 2.23 4.03
C TRP A 122 4.40 2.96 5.22
N LYS A 123 3.57 3.74 5.93
CA LYS A 123 3.91 4.18 7.27
C LYS A 123 4.11 2.98 8.17
N SER A 124 5.23 2.91 8.87
CA SER A 124 5.45 1.80 9.80
C SER A 124 4.65 2.01 11.08
N GLU A 125 3.93 0.98 11.50
CA GLU A 125 3.30 0.90 12.82
C GLU A 125 4.29 0.54 13.92
N LYS A 126 5.50 0.08 13.56
CA LYS A 126 6.51 -0.42 14.50
C LYS A 126 7.36 0.70 15.06
N ARG A 127 7.66 0.65 16.35
CA ARG A 127 8.55 1.62 17.01
C ARG A 127 9.91 1.66 16.31
N GLY A 128 10.52 2.84 16.27
CA GLY A 128 11.85 3.04 15.69
C GLY A 128 11.92 3.07 14.17
N HIS A 129 10.80 2.95 13.45
CA HIS A 129 10.77 2.93 11.99
C HIS A 129 9.79 3.99 11.46
N ASP A 130 10.18 4.72 10.42
CA ASP A 130 9.34 5.72 9.77
C ASP A 130 8.41 5.05 8.76
N ALA A 131 9.00 4.19 7.93
CA ALA A 131 8.33 3.47 6.86
C ALA A 131 8.57 1.96 6.93
N MET A 132 7.75 1.21 6.22
CA MET A 132 7.91 -0.21 5.98
C MET A 132 7.95 -0.45 4.47
N LEU A 133 9.00 -1.14 4.03
CA LEU A 133 9.11 -1.68 2.69
C LEU A 133 8.61 -3.13 2.68
N ASN A 134 7.65 -3.42 1.81
CA ASN A 134 7.28 -4.79 1.45
C ASN A 134 7.21 -4.90 -0.08
N TYR A 135 7.52 -6.06 -0.63
CA TYR A 135 7.45 -6.28 -2.07
C TYR A 135 7.36 -7.77 -2.38
N PHE A 136 6.96 -8.10 -3.60
CA PHE A 136 7.09 -9.45 -4.14
C PHE A 136 7.33 -9.37 -5.65
N VAL A 137 7.90 -10.44 -6.21
CA VAL A 137 8.06 -10.61 -7.64
C VAL A 137 7.13 -11.71 -8.16
N ARG A 138 6.83 -11.66 -9.45
CA ARG A 138 6.10 -12.71 -10.15
C ARG A 138 6.84 -14.03 -10.02
N GLU A 139 6.10 -15.12 -9.87
CA GLU A 139 6.65 -16.46 -9.69
C GLU A 139 7.62 -16.88 -10.82
N SER A 140 7.34 -16.49 -12.07
CA SER A 140 8.24 -16.77 -13.21
C SER A 140 9.61 -16.10 -13.11
N GLU A 141 9.75 -15.04 -12.29
CA GLU A 141 10.99 -14.26 -12.17
C GLU A 141 11.89 -14.76 -11.03
N LEU A 142 11.44 -15.73 -10.23
CA LEU A 142 12.19 -16.28 -9.10
C LEU A 142 13.55 -16.88 -9.53
N PRO A 143 13.64 -17.70 -10.60
CA PRO A 143 14.93 -18.25 -11.04
C PRO A 143 15.88 -17.18 -11.59
N GLY A 144 15.34 -16.06 -12.08
CA GLY A 144 16.09 -15.00 -12.76
C GLY A 144 16.76 -13.98 -11.82
N GLY A 145 16.74 -14.21 -10.51
CA GLY A 145 17.39 -13.34 -9.52
C GLY A 145 16.75 -11.95 -9.36
N LEU A 146 15.58 -11.71 -9.96
CA LEU A 146 14.93 -10.40 -9.95
C LEU A 146 14.63 -9.92 -8.52
N ALA A 147 14.24 -10.83 -7.63
CA ALA A 147 13.93 -10.48 -6.24
C ALA A 147 15.13 -9.86 -5.48
N ALA A 148 16.34 -10.37 -5.72
CA ALA A 148 17.54 -9.86 -5.07
C ALA A 148 18.01 -8.54 -5.67
N GLU A 149 17.85 -8.36 -6.98
CA GLU A 149 18.16 -7.11 -7.65
C GLU A 149 17.18 -5.99 -7.26
N LEU A 150 15.88 -6.31 -7.21
CA LEU A 150 14.84 -5.41 -6.75
C LEU A 150 15.08 -4.98 -5.31
N ASP A 151 15.44 -5.90 -4.40
CA ASP A 151 15.75 -5.57 -3.00
C ASP A 151 16.86 -4.52 -2.89
N ARG A 152 18.00 -4.76 -3.57
CA ARG A 152 19.13 -3.84 -3.56
C ARG A 152 18.74 -2.48 -4.12
N ALA A 153 18.09 -2.45 -5.29
CA ALA A 153 17.69 -1.21 -5.93
C ALA A 153 16.70 -0.40 -5.07
N LEU A 154 15.77 -1.07 -4.39
CA LEU A 154 14.81 -0.42 -3.48
C LEU A 154 15.49 0.15 -2.24
N ARG A 155 16.44 -0.58 -1.65
CA ARG A 155 17.24 -0.09 -0.50
C ARG A 155 18.00 1.17 -0.87
N ASP A 156 18.71 1.14 -1.99
CA ASP A 156 19.50 2.29 -2.46
C ASP A 156 18.61 3.48 -2.78
N TRP A 157 17.47 3.25 -3.45
CA TRP A 157 16.52 4.30 -3.80
C TRP A 157 15.88 4.94 -2.56
N LEU A 158 15.45 4.15 -1.57
CA LEU A 158 14.88 4.65 -0.32
C LEU A 158 15.93 5.40 0.52
N ALA A 159 17.18 4.93 0.56
CA ALA A 159 18.23 5.59 1.32
C ALA A 159 18.66 6.92 0.68
N ARG A 160 18.70 6.99 -0.64
CA ARG A 160 19.20 8.16 -1.38
C ARG A 160 18.14 9.23 -1.59
N ASP A 161 16.94 8.83 -1.98
CA ASP A 161 15.96 9.76 -2.55
C ASP A 161 14.77 10.04 -1.62
N TRP A 162 14.56 9.21 -0.58
CA TRP A 162 13.45 9.36 0.36
C TRP A 162 13.88 9.97 1.71
N PRO A 163 12.98 10.63 2.46
CA PRO A 163 13.33 11.34 3.69
C PRO A 163 13.34 10.43 4.92
N PHE A 164 13.29 9.11 4.73
CA PHE A 164 13.16 8.15 5.83
C PHE A 164 14.50 7.99 6.54
N LYS A 165 14.46 8.01 7.88
CA LYS A 165 15.65 7.73 8.70
C LYS A 165 15.79 6.24 8.94
N GLN A 166 14.66 5.55 9.14
CA GLN A 166 14.64 4.10 9.34
C GLN A 166 13.49 3.45 8.58
N VAL A 167 13.84 2.50 7.72
CA VAL A 167 12.89 1.70 6.93
C VAL A 167 12.89 0.27 7.44
N LEU A 168 11.71 -0.26 7.76
CA LEU A 168 11.53 -1.66 8.10
C LEU A 168 11.47 -2.50 6.83
N HIS A 169 12.38 -3.44 6.65
CA HIS A 169 12.40 -4.36 5.50
C HIS A 169 11.60 -5.64 5.81
N TYR A 170 10.31 -5.63 5.45
CA TYR A 170 9.37 -6.70 5.86
C TYR A 170 9.76 -8.07 5.30
N ARG A 171 10.24 -8.13 4.05
CA ARG A 171 10.56 -9.40 3.37
C ARG A 171 11.71 -10.15 4.02
N GLU A 172 12.72 -9.43 4.49
CA GLU A 172 13.85 -10.01 5.22
C GLU A 172 13.46 -10.43 6.63
N LEU A 173 12.65 -9.60 7.31
CA LEU A 173 12.23 -9.84 8.69
C LEU A 173 11.26 -11.03 8.84
N GLY A 174 10.31 -11.15 7.91
CA GLY A 174 9.25 -12.14 7.96
C GLY A 174 8.11 -11.82 8.94
N SER A 175 6.97 -12.48 8.74
CA SER A 175 5.71 -12.13 9.43
C SER A 175 5.75 -12.38 10.94
N ALA A 176 6.42 -13.44 11.40
CA ALA A 176 6.51 -13.77 12.82
C ALA A 176 7.31 -12.72 13.61
N ALA A 177 8.51 -12.38 13.13
CA ALA A 177 9.34 -11.38 13.77
C ALA A 177 8.72 -9.98 13.66
N TYR A 178 8.08 -9.64 12.52
CA TYR A 178 7.31 -8.40 12.41
C TYR A 178 6.23 -8.29 13.49
N ARG A 179 5.44 -9.35 13.74
CA ARG A 179 4.40 -9.33 14.77
C ARG A 179 4.96 -9.14 16.19
N ALA A 180 6.16 -9.68 16.45
CA ALA A 180 6.83 -9.54 17.74
C ALA A 180 7.36 -8.12 18.03
N LEU A 181 7.56 -7.28 16.99
CA LEU A 181 8.01 -5.91 17.18
C LEU A 181 6.95 -5.04 17.89
N PRO A 182 7.35 -4.18 18.84
CA PRO A 182 6.43 -3.31 19.55
C PRO A 182 5.84 -2.24 18.62
N ASN A 183 4.53 -1.98 18.75
CA ASN A 183 3.83 -0.95 18.01
C ASN A 183 4.06 0.45 18.61
N LYS A 184 3.99 1.47 17.75
CA LYS A 184 3.93 2.88 18.17
C LYS A 184 2.70 3.09 19.06
N GLN A 185 2.88 3.82 20.16
CA GLN A 185 1.75 4.34 20.93
C GLN A 185 1.31 5.63 20.23
N TRP A 186 0.15 5.60 19.57
CA TRP A 186 -0.43 6.80 19.00
C TRP A 186 -1.09 7.58 20.13
N VAL A 187 -0.49 8.70 20.53
CA VAL A 187 -1.15 9.64 21.45
C VAL A 187 -2.35 10.22 20.70
N GLU A 188 -3.55 10.07 21.23
CA GLU A 188 -4.72 10.79 20.74
C GLU A 188 -4.44 12.29 20.89
N ARG A 189 -4.22 12.96 19.76
CA ARG A 189 -4.14 14.42 19.76
C ARG A 189 -5.57 14.91 19.98
N ALA A 190 -5.84 15.48 21.15
CA ALA A 190 -7.10 16.17 21.41
C ALA A 190 -7.33 17.20 20.29
N PRO A 191 -8.56 17.35 19.77
CA PRO A 191 -8.83 18.37 18.77
C PRO A 191 -8.43 19.73 19.33
N GLU A 192 -7.61 20.47 18.58
CA GLU A 192 -7.25 21.84 18.94
C GLU A 192 -8.55 22.62 19.14
N SER A 193 -8.80 23.04 20.38
CA SER A 193 -9.91 23.93 20.68
C SER A 193 -9.68 25.21 19.90
N SER A 194 -10.47 25.39 18.83
CA SER A 194 -10.58 26.66 18.12
C SER A 194 -11.07 27.72 19.09
N THR A 195 -10.14 28.38 19.77
CA THR A 195 -10.41 29.66 20.43
C THR A 195 -10.57 30.69 19.33
N ALA A 196 -11.77 30.76 18.76
CA ALA A 196 -12.23 31.96 18.10
C ALA A 196 -12.34 33.03 19.20
N GLN A 197 -11.39 33.96 19.22
CA GLN A 197 -11.51 35.18 19.99
C GLN A 197 -12.55 36.11 19.32
N PRO A 198 -13.25 36.94 20.13
CA PRO A 198 -14.57 37.47 19.84
C PRO A 198 -14.63 38.48 18.67
#